data_AF-A0A392S2I4-F1
#
_entry.id   AF-A0A392S2I4-F1
#
_cell.length_a   1.000
_cell.length_b   1.000
_cell.length_c   1.000
_cell.angle_alpha   90.00
_cell.angle_beta   90.00
_cell.angle_gamma   90.00
#
_symmetry.space_group_name_H-M   'P 1'
#
loop_
_entity.id
_entity.type
_entity.pdbx_description
1 polymer ?
#
loop_
_entity_poly.entity_id
_entity_poly.type
_entity_poly.pdbx_seq_one_letter_code
_entity_poly.pdbx_strand_id
1 'polypeptide(L)' 'DEMVAIADCHAKLKQIVFPVFYDVDPSHVRKQNEVYESAFVLHAEKFKDDPHKVDGWKRAMTCFAGLTGWDVRNK' A
#
# COMPACT_ATOMS: atom_id res chain seq x y z
N ASP A 1 -7.85 2.84 3.96
CA ASP A 1 -9.10 3.02 3.19
C ASP A 1 -8.90 3.86 1.93
N GLU A 2 -8.36 5.08 2.02
CA GLU A 2 -8.10 5.93 0.84
C GLU A 2 -7.25 5.24 -0.24
N MET A 3 -6.17 4.55 0.14
CA MET A 3 -5.33 3.81 -0.81
C MET A 3 -6.12 2.76 -1.60
N VAL A 4 -7.12 2.13 -0.99
CA VAL A 4 -7.97 1.13 -1.66
C VAL A 4 -8.88 1.83 -2.66
N ALA A 5 -9.49 2.95 -2.28
CA ALA A 5 -10.33 3.73 -3.19
C ALA A 5 -9.54 4.23 -4.40
N ILE A 6 -8.31 4.74 -4.19
CA ILE A 6 -7.43 5.18 -5.28
C ILE A 6 -7.02 3.99 -6.17
N ALA A 7 -6.70 2.83 -5.59
CA ALA A 7 -6.34 1.64 -6.37
C ALA A 7 -7.52 1.16 -7.23
N ASP A 8 -8.74 1.24 -6.69
CA ASP A 8 -9.97 0.96 -7.42
C ASP A 8 -10.21 1.94 -8.57
N CYS A 9 -10.04 3.25 -8.33
CA CYS A 9 -10.14 4.27 -9.39
C CYS A 9 -9.05 4.10 -10.46
N HIS A 10 -7.81 3.79 -10.06
CA HIS A 10 -6.72 3.48 -10.97
C HIS A 10 -7.08 2.28 -11.87
N ALA A 11 -7.60 1.20 -11.29
CA ALA A 11 -7.95 -0.02 -12.03
C ALA A 11 -9.17 0.18 -12.95
N LYS A 12 -10.24 0.80 -12.45
CA LYS A 12 -11.55 0.92 -13.13
C LYS A 12 -11.59 2.09 -14.10
N LEU A 13 -11.02 3.23 -13.71
CA LEU A 13 -11.12 4.50 -14.46
C LEU A 13 -9.82 4.85 -15.21
N LYS A 14 -8.79 4.01 -15.13
CA LYS A 14 -7.45 4.28 -15.69
C LYS A 14 -6.87 5.59 -15.18
N GLN A 15 -7.22 5.98 -13.94
CA GLN A 15 -6.66 7.16 -13.30
C GLN A 15 -5.14 7.03 -13.19
N ILE A 16 -4.40 8.06 -13.59
CA ILE A 16 -2.94 8.08 -13.42
C ILE A 16 -2.64 8.31 -11.94
N VAL A 17 -1.84 7.42 -11.37
CA VAL A 17 -1.38 7.49 -9.97
C VAL A 17 0.14 7.56 -9.97
N PHE A 18 0.68 8.50 -9.21
CA PHE A 18 2.12 8.70 -9.07
C PHE A 18 2.50 8.57 -7.59
N PRO A 19 3.04 7.41 -7.16
CA PRO A 19 3.42 7.21 -5.77
C PRO A 19 4.70 7.97 -5.43
N VAL A 20 4.72 8.56 -4.23
CA VAL A 20 5.89 9.21 -3.64
C VAL A 20 6.30 8.41 -2.40
N PHE A 21 7.51 7.86 -2.42
CA PHE A 21 8.10 7.10 -1.31
C PHE A 21 8.98 8.04 -0.50
N TYR A 22 8.46 8.45 0.66
CA TYR A 22 9.14 9.37 1.57
C TYR A 22 9.84 8.60 2.67
N ASP A 23 11.18 8.57 2.61
CA ASP A 23 12.05 7.89 3.59
C ASP A 23 11.67 6.42 3.86
N VAL A 24 11.18 5.75 2.82
CA VAL A 24 10.80 4.33 2.89
C VAL A 24 11.26 3.62 1.62
N ASP A 25 11.67 2.36 1.78
CA ASP A 25 11.96 1.53 0.63
C ASP A 25 10.68 1.10 -0.10
N PRO A 26 10.54 1.36 -1.41
CA PRO A 26 9.41 0.87 -2.18
C PRO A 26 9.26 -0.65 -2.08
N SER A 27 10.35 -1.41 -1.92
CA SER A 27 10.28 -2.86 -1.70
C SER A 27 9.64 -3.22 -0.35
N HIS A 28 9.83 -2.39 0.68
CA HIS A 28 9.21 -2.58 1.98
C HIS A 28 7.71 -2.30 1.92
N VAL A 29 7.32 -1.25 1.18
CA VAL A 29 5.90 -0.98 0.90
C VAL A 29 5.27 -2.11 0.10
N ARG A 30 5.99 -2.67 -0.89
CA ARG A 30 5.49 -3.74 -1.78
C ARG A 30 5.29 -5.07 -1.08
N LYS A 31 6.20 -5.44 -0.18
CA LYS A 31 6.18 -6.72 0.53
C LYS A 31 5.53 -6.61 1.91
N GLN A 32 5.26 -5.39 2.35
CA GLN A 32 4.78 -5.09 3.70
C GLN A 32 5.66 -5.71 4.80
N ASN A 33 6.99 -5.57 4.67
CA ASN A 33 7.97 -6.03 5.66
C ASN A 33 8.43 -4.90 6.61
N GLU A 34 9.38 -5.16 7.51
CA GLU A 34 9.91 -4.19 8.49
C GLU A 34 8.79 -3.64 9.41
N VAL A 35 8.63 -2.32 9.45
CA VAL A 35 7.60 -1.64 10.24
C VAL A 35 6.18 -2.06 9.84
N TYR A 36 5.97 -2.51 8.61
CA TYR A 36 4.65 -2.91 8.12
C TYR A 36 4.24 -4.27 8.66
N GLU A 37 5.16 -5.20 8.93
CA GLU A 37 4.84 -6.53 9.47
C GLU A 37 4.11 -6.42 10.80
N SER A 38 4.71 -5.70 11.76
CA SER A 38 4.13 -5.49 13.08
C SER A 38 2.81 -4.71 13.02
N ALA A 39 2.72 -3.69 12.16
CA ALA A 39 1.50 -2.93 11.96
C ALA A 39 0.35 -3.78 11.40
N PHE A 40 0.64 -4.66 10.42
CA PHE A 40 -0.37 -5.54 9.83
C PHE A 40 -0.84 -6.63 10.78
N VAL A 41 0.00 -7.09 11.71
CA VAL A 41 -0.44 -7.99 12.81
C VAL A 41 -1.46 -7.26 13.70
N LEU A 42 -1.12 -6.07 14.18
CA LEU A 42 -2.03 -5.27 15.02
C LEU A 42 -3.35 -4.93 14.30
N HIS A 43 -3.26 -4.62 13.00
CA HIS A 43 -4.45 -4.36 12.19
C HIS A 43 -5.28 -5.63 11.97
N ALA A 44 -4.67 -6.78 11.75
CA ALA A 44 -5.40 -8.05 11.62
C ALA A 44 -6.16 -8.40 12.90
N GLU A 45 -5.58 -8.17 14.07
CA GLU A 45 -6.27 -8.37 15.36
C GLU A 45 -7.41 -7.36 15.54
N LYS A 46 -7.16 -6.09 15.24
CA LYS A 46 -8.15 -5.00 15.37
C LYS A 46 -9.34 -5.19 14.42
N PHE A 47 -9.11 -5.69 13.22
CA PHE A 47 -10.12 -5.89 12.18
C PHE A 47 -10.37 -7.38 11.91
N LYS A 48 -10.30 -8.21 12.96
CA LYS A 48 -10.53 -9.66 12.85
C LYS A 48 -11.90 -10.04 12.25
N ASP A 49 -12.90 -9.19 12.46
CA ASP A 49 -14.27 -9.36 11.94
C ASP A 49 -14.43 -8.82 10.50
N ASP A 50 -13.40 -8.14 9.97
CA ASP A 50 -13.34 -7.60 8.60
C ASP A 50 -11.93 -7.83 7.99
N PRO A 51 -11.55 -9.09 7.73
CA PRO A 51 -10.24 -9.41 7.16
C PRO A 51 -10.05 -8.82 5.76
N HIS A 52 -11.14 -8.64 5.00
CA HIS A 52 -11.11 -8.06 3.67
C HIS A 52 -10.59 -6.63 3.65
N LYS A 53 -10.79 -5.87 4.72
CA LYS A 53 -10.22 -4.53 4.87
C LYS A 53 -8.70 -4.55 4.88
N VAL A 54 -8.13 -5.43 5.69
CA VAL A 54 -6.67 -5.56 5.83
C VAL A 54 -6.05 -6.08 4.52
N ASP A 55 -6.68 -7.05 3.89
CA ASP A 55 -6.24 -7.57 2.58
C ASP A 55 -6.36 -6.52 1.47
N GLY A 56 -7.40 -5.69 1.51
CA GLY A 56 -7.55 -4.55 0.62
C GLY A 56 -6.38 -3.58 0.72
N TRP A 57 -5.94 -3.26 1.95
CA TRP A 57 -4.78 -2.39 2.18
C TRP A 57 -3.49 -3.01 1.64
N LYS A 58 -3.23 -4.29 1.92
CA LYS A 58 -2.05 -5.01 1.39
C LYS A 58 -2.01 -4.96 -0.13
N ARG A 59 -3.14 -5.28 -0.79
CA ARG A 59 -3.26 -5.23 -2.25
C ARG A 59 -3.00 -3.83 -2.82
N ALA A 60 -3.56 -2.79 -2.20
CA ALA A 60 -3.36 -1.42 -2.64
C ALA A 60 -1.89 -0.98 -2.52
N MET A 61 -1.25 -1.30 -1.39
CA MET A 61 0.18 -1.02 -1.18
C MET A 61 1.06 -1.74 -2.18
N THR A 62 0.81 -3.03 -2.43
CA THR A 62 1.54 -3.81 -3.44
C THR A 62 1.35 -3.23 -4.85
N CYS A 63 0.14 -2.81 -5.19
CA CYS A 63 -0.16 -2.18 -6.47
C CYS A 63 0.65 -0.90 -6.65
N PHE A 64 0.58 0.05 -5.71
CA PHE A 64 1.28 1.33 -5.83
C PHE A 64 2.79 1.18 -5.78
N ALA A 65 3.32 0.29 -4.95
CA ALA A 65 4.74 0.01 -4.91
C ALA A 65 5.26 -0.69 -6.18
N GLY A 66 4.37 -1.18 -7.05
CA GLY A 66 4.68 -1.70 -8.39
C GLY A 66 4.66 -0.63 -9.49
N LEU A 67 4.15 0.57 -9.23
CA LEU A 67 4.10 1.67 -10.20
C LEU A 67 5.43 2.44 -10.23
N THR A 68 5.70 3.09 -11.36
CA THR A 68 6.77 4.08 -11.44
C THR A 68 6.40 5.29 -10.56
N GLY A 69 7.30 5.66 -9.66
CA GLY A 69 7.09 6.73 -8.70
C GLY A 69 8.39 7.44 -8.34
N TRP A 70 8.32 8.26 -7.29
CA TRP A 70 9.44 9.04 -6.81
C TRP A 70 9.96 8.49 -5.48
N ASP A 71 11.20 8.02 -5.45
CA ASP A 71 11.90 7.66 -4.20
C ASP A 71 12.80 8.81 -3.76
N VAL A 72 12.46 9.45 -2.64
CA VAL A 72 13.17 10.62 -2.13
C VAL A 72 14.62 10.29 -1.72
N ARG A 73 14.93 9.01 -1.48
CA ARG A 73 16.28 8.54 -1.11
C ARG A 73 17.21 8.40 -2.32
N ASN A 74 16.64 8.25 -3.52
CA ASN A 74 17.37 8.04 -4.78
C ASN A 74 17.31 9.28 -5.69
N LYS A 75 17.63 10.45 -5.13
CA LYS A 75 17.68 11.73 -5.87
C LYS A 75 18.85 11.80 -6.84
#